data_AF-A0A1M4N787-F1
#
_entry.id   AF-A0A1M4N787-F1
#
_cell.length_a   1.000
_cell.length_b   1.000
_cell.length_c   1.000
_cell.angle_alpha   90.00
_cell.angle_beta   90.00
_cell.angle_gamma   90.00
#
_symmetry.space_group_name_H-M   'P 1'
#
loop_
_entity.id
_entity.type
_entity.pdbx_description
1 polymer ?
#
loop_
_entity_poly.entity_id
_entity_poly.type
_entity_poly.pdbx_seq_one_letter_code
_entity_poly.pdbx_strand_id
1 'polypeptide(L)'
;MKLYIAKILLLGFLGVFNNSIDITGNFLDNSIEEQYINKHLPSKAEKILFKKKNYFTEQLDGKGNKEIIVPFKEKGIDKAIFLLVINYDDTSSTAYKVKGEGSNIERLEFHDINGDGKKDIVLGTRTGMDIHELTVYSHGKNKMHKEFSYSYSKLDILEDSKDSSVVMAFWKRGEQNCFKIELVRWNGKELIEAKDLNRKYFAKVVEYYKNLCSLQRDNAWAWYYLADAQIKAGFKEDAAVSIANGVALNKESPSKQQFEQLKSSIK
;
A
#
# COMPACT_ATOMS: atom_id res chain seq x y z
N MET A 1 -53.99 41.22 -18.40
CA MET A 1 -53.04 40.12 -18.73
C MET A 1 -51.91 40.15 -17.70
N LYS A 2 -51.78 39.04 -16.96
CA LYS A 2 -50.88 38.75 -15.81
C LYS A 2 -51.12 39.55 -14.51
N LEU A 3 -51.76 38.82 -13.59
CA LEU A 3 -52.11 39.14 -12.21
C LEU A 3 -50.85 39.11 -11.31
N TYR A 4 -50.69 40.13 -10.49
CA TYR A 4 -49.86 40.10 -9.28
C TYR A 4 -50.75 39.67 -8.10
N ILE A 5 -50.38 38.59 -7.39
CA ILE A 5 -50.89 38.35 -6.03
C ILE A 5 -49.70 37.99 -5.16
N ALA A 6 -49.29 38.96 -4.34
CA ALA A 6 -48.52 38.75 -3.13
C ALA A 6 -49.50 38.48 -1.98
N LYS A 7 -49.22 37.48 -1.14
CA LYS A 7 -49.71 37.44 0.24
C LYS A 7 -48.62 36.89 1.15
N ILE A 8 -48.34 37.68 2.18
CA ILE A 8 -47.33 37.52 3.22
C ILE A 8 -48.06 37.35 4.57
N LEU A 9 -47.43 36.60 5.49
CA LEU A 9 -47.62 36.43 6.96
C LEU A 9 -48.88 35.67 7.41
N LEU A 10 -48.85 34.51 8.09
CA LEU A 10 -48.06 33.93 9.21
C LEU A 10 -48.49 34.40 10.61
N LEU A 11 -49.01 33.45 11.42
CA LEU A 11 -49.04 33.31 12.90
C LEU A 11 -50.17 32.32 13.23
N GLY A 12 -50.09 31.28 14.07
CA GLY A 12 -49.05 30.70 14.91
C GLY A 12 -49.67 29.55 15.75
N PHE A 13 -48.84 28.55 16.08
CA PHE A 13 -48.85 27.62 17.23
C PHE A 13 -50.14 26.95 17.75
N LEU A 14 -50.14 25.61 17.73
CA LEU A 14 -50.25 24.75 18.92
C LEU A 14 -49.82 23.31 18.58
N GLY A 15 -48.90 22.76 19.37
CA GLY A 15 -48.22 21.49 19.11
C GLY A 15 -49.01 20.25 19.51
N VAL A 16 -48.60 19.12 18.92
CA VAL A 16 -48.80 17.78 19.47
C VAL A 16 -47.48 17.02 19.28
N PHE A 17 -47.00 16.48 20.38
CA PHE A 17 -45.85 15.58 20.46
C PHE A 17 -46.06 14.37 19.55
N ASN A 18 -45.12 14.11 18.65
CA ASN A 18 -44.96 12.78 18.06
C ASN A 18 -43.63 12.22 18.54
N ASN A 19 -43.73 11.16 19.33
CA ASN A 19 -42.63 10.31 19.77
C ASN A 19 -41.81 9.87 18.54
N SER A 20 -40.59 10.38 18.41
CA SER A 20 -39.56 9.71 17.64
C SER A 20 -39.16 8.47 18.44
N ILE A 21 -39.74 7.34 18.08
CA ILE A 21 -39.24 6.04 18.49
C ILE A 21 -37.87 5.90 17.84
N ASP A 22 -36.81 6.02 18.66
CA ASP A 22 -35.47 5.58 18.31
C ASP A 22 -35.52 4.06 18.16
N ILE A 23 -35.73 3.59 16.93
CA ILE A 23 -35.47 2.20 16.57
C ILE A 23 -33.96 2.09 16.43
N THR A 24 -33.29 1.78 17.54
CA THR A 24 -31.96 1.16 17.53
C THR A 24 -32.09 -0.26 16.97
N GLY A 25 -32.36 -0.33 15.67
CA GLY A 25 -32.33 -1.57 14.91
C GLY A 25 -30.89 -1.97 14.72
N ASN A 26 -30.41 -2.92 15.53
CA ASN A 26 -29.35 -3.82 15.11
C ASN A 26 -29.82 -4.50 13.82
N PHE A 27 -29.54 -3.90 12.68
CA PHE A 27 -29.50 -4.62 11.42
C PHE A 27 -28.38 -5.64 11.58
N LEU A 28 -28.73 -6.87 11.94
CA LEU A 28 -27.92 -8.02 11.56
C LEU A 28 -27.80 -7.92 10.05
N ASP A 29 -26.61 -7.52 9.59
CA ASP A 29 -26.27 -7.43 8.18
C ASP A 29 -26.34 -8.87 7.62
N ASN A 30 -27.52 -9.24 7.12
CA ASN A 30 -27.84 -10.58 6.61
C ASN A 30 -27.36 -10.76 5.16
N SER A 31 -26.29 -10.06 4.77
CA SER A 31 -25.68 -10.20 3.46
C SER A 31 -25.22 -11.65 3.23
N ILE A 32 -25.24 -12.09 1.98
CA ILE A 32 -24.73 -13.42 1.61
C ILE A 32 -23.25 -13.54 2.01
N GLU A 33 -22.51 -12.43 1.96
CA GLU A 33 -21.14 -12.33 2.42
C GLU A 33 -21.01 -12.66 3.91
N GLU A 34 -21.78 -12.01 4.80
CA GLU A 34 -21.71 -12.31 6.24
C GLU A 34 -22.15 -13.75 6.56
N GLN A 35 -23.08 -14.33 5.77
CA GLN A 35 -23.40 -15.76 5.90
C GLN A 35 -22.18 -16.66 5.62
N TYR A 36 -21.45 -16.38 4.53
CA TYR A 36 -20.24 -17.14 4.19
C TYR A 36 -19.07 -16.86 5.13
N ILE A 37 -18.92 -15.63 5.60
CA ILE A 37 -17.94 -15.28 6.64
C ILE A 37 -18.23 -16.10 7.90
N ASN A 38 -19.47 -16.10 8.40
CA ASN A 38 -19.84 -16.87 9.59
C ASN A 38 -19.67 -18.38 9.41
N LYS A 39 -19.83 -18.90 8.19
CA LYS A 39 -19.61 -20.31 7.86
C LYS A 39 -18.12 -20.72 7.93
N HIS A 40 -17.21 -19.85 7.49
CA HIS A 40 -15.79 -20.21 7.27
C HIS A 40 -14.81 -19.59 8.27
N LEU A 41 -15.20 -18.53 8.99
CA LEU A 41 -14.32 -17.84 9.92
C LEU A 41 -13.99 -18.75 11.12
N PRO A 42 -12.69 -18.94 11.47
CA PRO A 42 -12.33 -19.78 12.60
C PRO A 42 -12.93 -19.27 13.92
N SER A 43 -13.34 -20.17 14.81
CA SER A 43 -13.98 -19.81 16.09
C SER A 43 -13.13 -18.95 17.03
N LYS A 44 -11.81 -18.99 16.88
CA LYS A 44 -10.84 -18.17 17.65
C LYS A 44 -10.39 -16.91 16.91
N ALA A 45 -11.00 -16.61 15.76
CA ALA A 45 -10.68 -15.44 14.96
C ALA A 45 -11.35 -14.18 15.52
N GLU A 46 -10.61 -13.08 15.49
CA GLU A 46 -11.11 -11.74 15.74
C GLU A 46 -10.98 -10.92 14.46
N LYS A 47 -12.11 -10.54 13.84
CA LYS A 47 -12.12 -9.71 12.61
C LYS A 47 -11.39 -8.40 12.88
N ILE A 48 -10.52 -7.99 11.98
CA ILE A 48 -9.82 -6.70 12.04
C ILE A 48 -10.68 -5.66 11.30
N LEU A 49 -10.97 -4.55 11.97
CA LEU A 49 -11.56 -3.38 11.33
C LEU A 49 -10.46 -2.57 10.64
N PHE A 50 -10.37 -2.62 9.31
CA PHE A 50 -9.41 -1.85 8.51
C PHE A 50 -10.14 -0.88 7.59
N LYS A 51 -9.78 0.41 7.63
CA LYS A 51 -10.46 1.48 6.87
C LYS A 51 -12.00 1.44 7.03
N LYS A 52 -12.47 1.21 8.27
CA LYS A 52 -13.90 1.08 8.64
C LYS A 52 -14.63 -0.12 8.01
N LYS A 53 -13.91 -1.11 7.48
CA LYS A 53 -14.48 -2.34 6.94
C LYS A 53 -13.90 -3.56 7.66
N ASN A 54 -14.74 -4.56 7.90
CA ASN A 54 -14.37 -5.85 8.49
C ASN A 54 -14.12 -6.92 7.40
N TYR A 55 -14.54 -6.68 6.17
CA TYR A 55 -14.22 -7.45 4.98
C TYR A 55 -14.18 -6.57 3.72
N PHE A 56 -13.63 -7.13 2.65
CA PHE A 56 -13.56 -6.54 1.31
C PHE A 56 -14.10 -7.54 0.30
N THR A 57 -14.55 -7.05 -0.86
CA THR A 57 -14.87 -7.90 -2.01
C THR A 57 -14.09 -7.43 -3.22
N GLU A 58 -13.44 -8.35 -3.92
CA GLU A 58 -12.67 -8.04 -5.12
C GLU A 58 -12.64 -9.24 -6.07
N GLN A 59 -12.48 -8.99 -7.37
CA GLN A 59 -12.28 -10.04 -8.36
C GLN A 59 -10.81 -10.49 -8.41
N LEU A 60 -10.50 -11.66 -7.86
CA LEU A 60 -9.14 -12.22 -7.80
C LEU A 60 -8.92 -13.33 -8.85
N ASP A 61 -9.91 -14.19 -9.11
CA ASP A 61 -9.77 -15.27 -10.10
C ASP A 61 -10.06 -14.85 -11.55
N GLY A 62 -10.62 -13.64 -11.73
CA GLY A 62 -11.09 -13.08 -12.99
C GLY A 62 -12.44 -13.61 -13.51
N LYS A 63 -13.22 -14.37 -12.73
CA LYS A 63 -14.47 -15.01 -13.13
C LYS A 63 -15.52 -15.07 -12.01
N GLY A 64 -16.80 -15.02 -12.36
CA GLY A 64 -17.89 -15.26 -11.40
C GLY A 64 -18.03 -14.14 -10.36
N ASN A 65 -18.36 -14.50 -9.13
CA ASN A 65 -18.55 -13.56 -8.03
C ASN A 65 -17.21 -13.07 -7.48
N LYS A 66 -17.20 -11.82 -7.00
CA LYS A 66 -16.05 -11.28 -6.27
C LYS A 66 -15.79 -12.08 -5.00
N GLU A 67 -14.55 -12.46 -4.78
CA GLU A 67 -14.11 -13.13 -3.56
C GLU A 67 -14.27 -12.21 -2.34
N ILE A 68 -14.57 -12.80 -1.18
CA ILE A 68 -14.63 -12.09 0.11
C ILE A 68 -13.28 -12.22 0.80
N ILE A 69 -12.71 -11.11 1.24
CA ILE A 69 -11.43 -11.04 1.93
C ILE A 69 -11.66 -10.49 3.34
N VAL A 70 -11.47 -11.33 4.35
CA VAL A 70 -11.65 -10.97 5.77
C VAL A 70 -10.30 -10.95 6.47
N PRO A 71 -9.77 -9.78 6.86
CA PRO A 71 -8.62 -9.71 7.75
C PRO A 71 -9.01 -10.09 9.18
N PHE A 72 -8.20 -10.93 9.83
CA PHE A 72 -8.43 -11.33 11.21
C PHE A 72 -7.12 -11.65 11.95
N LYS A 73 -7.20 -11.65 13.29
CA LYS A 73 -6.18 -12.22 14.18
C LYS A 73 -6.68 -13.53 14.78
N GLU A 74 -5.77 -14.45 15.05
CA GLU A 74 -6.08 -15.62 15.86
C GLU A 74 -5.62 -15.39 17.30
N LYS A 75 -6.49 -15.68 18.27
CA LYS A 75 -6.17 -15.55 19.69
C LYS A 75 -4.90 -16.34 20.04
N GLY A 76 -3.91 -15.66 20.61
CA GLY A 76 -2.62 -16.24 21.00
C GLY A 76 -1.53 -16.20 19.92
N ILE A 77 -1.79 -15.53 18.78
CA ILE A 77 -0.81 -15.34 17.70
C ILE A 77 -0.64 -13.84 17.40
N ASP A 78 0.19 -13.16 18.20
CA ASP A 78 0.27 -11.69 18.17
C ASP A 78 1.15 -11.12 17.03
N LYS A 79 1.97 -11.96 16.40
CA LYS A 79 2.89 -11.59 15.30
C LYS A 79 2.43 -12.11 13.94
N ALA A 80 1.13 -12.33 13.78
CA ALA A 80 0.56 -12.69 12.49
C ALA A 80 -0.74 -11.94 12.22
N ILE A 81 -0.92 -11.59 10.96
CA ILE A 81 -2.21 -11.20 10.40
C ILE A 81 -2.65 -12.31 9.46
N PHE A 82 -3.89 -12.75 9.59
CA PHE A 82 -4.48 -13.73 8.68
C PHE A 82 -5.48 -13.05 7.77
N LEU A 83 -5.59 -13.55 6.54
CA LEU A 83 -6.71 -13.26 5.66
C LEU A 83 -7.46 -14.55 5.38
N LEU A 84 -8.79 -14.50 5.52
CA LEU A 84 -9.68 -15.51 4.98
C LEU A 84 -10.14 -15.03 3.60
N VAL A 85 -9.90 -15.82 2.57
CA VAL A 85 -10.33 -15.55 1.19
C VAL A 85 -11.39 -16.57 0.84
N ILE A 86 -12.61 -16.12 0.55
CA ILE A 86 -13.77 -16.97 0.29
C ILE A 86 -14.21 -16.78 -1.16
N ASN A 87 -14.15 -17.87 -1.92
CA ASN A 87 -14.82 -17.97 -3.22
C ASN A 87 -16.21 -18.54 -2.98
N TYR A 88 -17.21 -18.03 -3.68
CA TYR A 88 -18.57 -18.51 -3.55
C TYR A 88 -19.38 -18.33 -4.82
N ASP A 89 -20.41 -19.16 -4.95
CA ASP A 89 -21.50 -19.00 -5.89
C ASP A 89 -22.84 -19.03 -5.12
N ASP A 90 -23.95 -19.10 -5.84
CA ASP A 90 -25.29 -19.13 -5.24
C ASP A 90 -25.57 -20.40 -4.41
N THR A 91 -24.76 -21.45 -4.57
CA THR A 91 -24.97 -22.79 -4.02
C THR A 91 -23.83 -23.30 -3.14
N SER A 92 -22.62 -22.78 -3.32
CA SER A 92 -21.40 -23.34 -2.73
C SER A 92 -20.38 -22.26 -2.34
N SER A 93 -19.47 -22.62 -1.43
CA SER A 93 -18.35 -21.76 -1.06
C SER A 93 -17.14 -22.53 -0.58
N THR A 94 -15.96 -22.03 -0.94
CA THR A 94 -14.64 -22.54 -0.53
C THR A 94 -13.82 -21.40 0.08
N ALA A 95 -13.10 -21.68 1.15
CA ALA A 95 -12.29 -20.67 1.83
C ALA A 95 -10.83 -21.08 1.96
N TYR A 96 -9.94 -20.10 1.85
CA TYR A 96 -8.50 -20.23 2.01
C TYR A 96 -8.02 -19.30 3.12
N LYS A 97 -7.12 -19.80 3.97
CA LYS A 97 -6.45 -18.99 4.98
C LYS A 97 -5.02 -18.71 4.53
N VAL A 98 -4.64 -17.43 4.47
CA VAL A 98 -3.25 -17.00 4.25
C VAL A 98 -2.73 -16.21 5.45
N LYS A 99 -1.41 -16.18 5.64
CA LYS A 99 -0.74 -15.60 6.81
C LYS A 99 0.32 -14.57 6.39
N GLY A 100 0.11 -13.31 6.74
CA GLY A 100 1.15 -12.27 6.75
C GLY A 100 1.85 -12.18 8.09
N GLU A 101 3.15 -11.87 8.07
CA GLU A 101 3.95 -11.66 9.29
C GLU A 101 3.75 -10.24 9.82
N GLY A 102 3.62 -10.06 11.14
CA GLY A 102 3.50 -8.73 11.75
C GLY A 102 2.27 -8.58 12.63
N SER A 103 2.18 -7.44 13.30
CA SER A 103 1.21 -7.20 14.37
C SER A 103 -0.02 -6.43 13.92
N ASN A 104 0.09 -5.59 12.88
CA ASN A 104 -1.00 -4.73 12.39
C ASN A 104 -1.00 -4.65 10.87
N ILE A 105 -2.17 -4.37 10.28
CA ILE A 105 -2.35 -4.06 8.87
C ILE A 105 -2.09 -2.58 8.64
N GLU A 106 -1.15 -2.28 7.75
CA GLU A 106 -0.87 -0.92 7.25
C GLU A 106 -1.46 -0.75 5.85
N ARG A 107 -1.54 -1.85 5.09
CA ARG A 107 -2.07 -1.88 3.74
C ARG A 107 -2.82 -3.18 3.48
N LEU A 108 -3.98 -3.06 2.85
CA LEU A 108 -4.69 -4.14 2.19
C LEU A 108 -5.28 -3.55 0.91
N GLU A 109 -4.65 -3.87 -0.20
CA GLU A 109 -4.95 -3.35 -1.53
C GLU A 109 -5.01 -4.50 -2.54
N PHE A 110 -5.57 -4.24 -3.72
CA PHE A 110 -5.75 -5.25 -4.76
C PHE A 110 -5.27 -4.70 -6.10
N HIS A 111 -4.24 -5.32 -6.64
CA HIS A 111 -3.51 -4.85 -7.83
C HIS A 111 -3.14 -6.04 -8.69
N ASP A 112 -3.18 -5.88 -10.01
CA ASP A 112 -2.58 -6.86 -10.92
C ASP A 112 -1.05 -6.70 -10.86
N ILE A 113 -0.37 -7.60 -10.16
CA ILE A 113 1.07 -7.44 -9.87
C ILE A 113 1.94 -7.91 -11.04
N ASN A 114 1.47 -8.88 -11.83
CA ASN A 114 2.22 -9.51 -12.91
C ASN A 114 1.71 -9.14 -14.32
N GLY A 115 0.61 -8.39 -14.44
CA GLY A 115 -0.02 -7.99 -15.70
C GLY A 115 -0.84 -9.11 -16.36
N ASP A 116 -1.30 -10.13 -15.62
CA ASP A 116 -2.07 -11.24 -16.18
C ASP A 116 -3.58 -10.96 -16.31
N GLY A 117 -4.01 -9.76 -15.93
CA GLY A 117 -5.38 -9.27 -15.95
C GLY A 117 -6.18 -9.61 -14.68
N LYS A 118 -5.57 -10.29 -13.70
CA LYS A 118 -6.20 -10.63 -12.42
C LYS A 118 -5.55 -9.85 -11.30
N LYS A 119 -6.35 -9.47 -10.30
CA LYS A 119 -5.82 -8.78 -9.13
C LYS A 119 -5.26 -9.78 -8.12
N ASP A 120 -4.14 -9.42 -7.55
CA ASP A 120 -3.53 -10.05 -6.39
C ASP A 120 -3.84 -9.27 -5.12
N ILE A 121 -3.79 -9.97 -3.98
CA ILE A 121 -3.90 -9.35 -2.67
C ILE A 121 -2.54 -8.80 -2.26
N VAL A 122 -2.47 -7.51 -2.00
CA VAL A 122 -1.28 -6.80 -1.51
C VAL A 122 -1.46 -6.46 -0.04
N LEU A 123 -0.86 -7.28 0.82
CA LEU A 123 -0.93 -7.14 2.27
C LEU A 123 0.36 -6.50 2.81
N GLY A 124 0.27 -5.28 3.32
CA GLY A 124 1.36 -4.63 4.06
C GLY A 124 1.11 -4.69 5.55
N THR A 125 2.03 -5.27 6.30
CA THR A 125 1.93 -5.48 7.74
C THR A 125 3.09 -4.84 8.48
N ARG A 126 2.84 -4.35 9.69
CA ARG A 126 3.88 -3.78 10.55
C ARG A 126 4.60 -4.87 11.34
N THR A 127 5.91 -5.00 11.11
CA THR A 127 6.77 -5.99 11.78
C THR A 127 7.74 -5.36 12.80
N GLY A 128 7.96 -4.05 12.70
CA GLY A 128 8.74 -3.25 13.66
C GLY A 128 8.23 -1.81 13.75
N MET A 129 9.01 -0.91 14.36
CA MET A 129 8.63 0.50 14.52
C MET A 129 8.56 1.23 13.16
N ASP A 130 9.58 1.03 12.33
CA ASP A 130 9.73 1.62 10.98
C ASP A 130 9.96 0.55 9.90
N ILE A 131 9.59 -0.70 10.21
CA ILE A 131 9.76 -1.85 9.34
C ILE A 131 8.42 -2.51 9.12
N HIS A 132 8.08 -2.67 7.86
CA HIS A 132 6.89 -3.32 7.37
C HIS A 132 7.29 -4.48 6.46
N GLU A 133 6.40 -5.43 6.32
CA GLU A 133 6.50 -6.53 5.37
C GLU A 133 5.35 -6.41 4.36
N LEU A 134 5.69 -6.38 3.07
CA LEU A 134 4.72 -6.58 2.00
C LEU A 134 4.63 -8.07 1.76
N THR A 135 3.43 -8.63 1.64
CA THR A 135 3.20 -9.98 1.14
C THR A 135 2.15 -9.95 0.06
N VAL A 136 2.46 -10.55 -1.09
CA VAL A 136 1.56 -10.62 -2.24
C VAL A 136 1.02 -12.03 -2.37
N TYR A 137 -0.30 -12.14 -2.56
CA TYR A 137 -0.98 -13.42 -2.82
C TYR A 137 -1.77 -13.39 -4.11
N SER A 138 -1.57 -14.40 -4.95
CA SER A 138 -2.34 -14.62 -6.17
C SER A 138 -3.37 -15.74 -6.00
N HIS A 139 -4.43 -15.68 -6.81
CA HIS A 139 -5.43 -16.74 -6.86
C HIS A 139 -4.99 -17.86 -7.80
N GLY A 140 -4.76 -19.04 -7.25
CA GLY A 140 -4.51 -20.26 -8.01
C GLY A 140 -5.73 -21.16 -8.04
N LYS A 141 -5.71 -22.15 -8.96
CA LYS A 141 -6.85 -23.03 -9.26
C LYS A 141 -7.60 -23.57 -8.03
N ASN A 142 -6.88 -23.97 -6.99
CA ASN A 142 -7.44 -24.58 -5.78
C ASN A 142 -6.86 -24.02 -4.47
N LYS A 143 -6.10 -22.92 -4.52
CA LYS A 143 -5.48 -22.31 -3.33
C LYS A 143 -4.98 -20.90 -3.63
N MET A 144 -4.82 -20.10 -2.59
CA MET A 144 -4.04 -18.87 -2.66
C MET A 144 -2.54 -19.20 -2.66
N HIS A 145 -1.79 -18.58 -3.56
CA HIS A 145 -0.33 -18.71 -3.63
C HIS A 145 0.31 -17.45 -3.07
N LYS A 146 1.32 -17.62 -2.21
CA LYS A 146 2.20 -16.51 -1.84
C LYS A 146 3.22 -16.34 -2.94
N GLU A 147 3.18 -15.22 -3.64
CA GLU A 147 4.11 -14.89 -4.71
C GLU A 147 5.47 -14.50 -4.14
N PHE A 148 5.47 -13.49 -3.25
CA PHE A 148 6.66 -13.05 -2.54
C PHE A 148 6.32 -12.31 -1.26
N SER A 149 7.33 -12.10 -0.41
CA SER A 149 7.31 -11.04 0.60
C SER A 149 8.54 -10.16 0.50
N TYR A 150 8.40 -8.91 0.94
CA TYR A 150 9.48 -7.93 0.86
C TYR A 150 9.39 -6.88 1.96
N SER A 151 10.51 -6.62 2.63
CA SER A 151 10.56 -5.64 3.71
C SER A 151 10.74 -4.20 3.20
N TYR A 152 10.08 -3.26 3.87
CA TYR A 152 10.12 -1.85 3.49
C TYR A 152 9.88 -0.91 4.68
N SER A 153 10.28 0.34 4.54
CA SER A 153 9.93 1.41 5.48
C SER A 153 8.88 2.36 4.91
N LYS A 154 8.92 2.64 3.60
CA LYS A 154 7.82 3.25 2.85
C LYS A 154 7.68 2.55 1.50
N LEU A 155 6.49 2.63 0.92
CA LEU A 155 6.18 1.94 -0.33
C LEU A 155 5.23 2.77 -1.19
N ASP A 156 5.71 3.15 -2.37
CA ASP A 156 4.87 3.65 -3.46
C ASP A 156 4.51 2.48 -4.39
N ILE A 157 3.26 2.38 -4.81
CA ILE A 157 2.80 1.48 -5.87
C ILE A 157 2.37 2.37 -7.04
N LEU A 158 2.87 2.07 -8.23
CA LEU A 158 2.64 2.82 -9.46
C LEU A 158 2.05 1.90 -10.51
N GLU A 159 1.02 2.35 -11.21
CA GLU A 159 0.54 1.66 -12.41
C GLU A 159 1.59 1.72 -13.52
N ASP A 160 1.93 0.58 -14.11
CA ASP A 160 2.75 0.50 -15.31
C ASP A 160 1.85 0.66 -16.53
N SER A 161 2.04 1.75 -17.26
CA SER A 161 1.24 2.09 -18.44
C SER A 161 1.38 1.10 -19.61
N LYS A 162 2.35 0.18 -19.57
CA LYS A 162 2.63 -0.74 -20.67
C LYS A 162 1.79 -2.02 -20.65
N ASP A 163 1.49 -2.55 -19.48
CA ASP A 163 0.92 -3.89 -19.32
C ASP A 163 -0.10 -4.00 -18.17
N SER A 164 -0.55 -2.87 -17.61
CA SER A 164 -1.47 -2.83 -16.46
C SER A 164 -0.92 -3.49 -15.19
N SER A 165 0.34 -3.96 -15.20
CA SER A 165 1.03 -4.40 -14.00
C SER A 165 1.37 -3.21 -13.10
N VAL A 166 1.90 -3.48 -11.91
CA VAL A 166 2.41 -2.41 -11.04
C VAL A 166 3.91 -2.46 -10.86
N VAL A 167 4.48 -1.26 -10.72
CA VAL A 167 5.84 -1.04 -10.25
C VAL A 167 5.79 -0.61 -8.80
N MET A 168 6.66 -1.20 -7.98
CA MET A 168 6.81 -0.91 -6.56
C MET A 168 8.11 -0.15 -6.33
N ALA A 169 8.02 0.96 -5.61
CA ALA A 169 9.20 1.63 -5.08
C ALA A 169 9.32 1.35 -3.58
N PHE A 170 10.25 0.48 -3.22
CA PHE A 170 10.56 0.16 -1.83
C PHE A 170 11.57 1.15 -1.29
N TRP A 171 11.15 1.97 -0.33
CA TRP A 171 12.02 2.88 0.42
C TRP A 171 12.47 2.15 1.67
N LYS A 172 13.73 1.74 1.70
CA LYS A 172 14.35 1.06 2.84
C LYS A 172 15.14 2.06 3.65
N ARG A 173 14.73 2.28 4.90
CA ARG A 173 15.44 3.18 5.81
C ARG A 173 16.87 2.65 6.02
N GLY A 174 17.84 3.54 5.90
CA GLY A 174 19.24 3.30 6.20
C GLY A 174 19.77 4.34 7.17
N GLU A 175 21.04 4.68 7.00
CA GLU A 175 21.77 5.59 7.87
C GLU A 175 21.18 7.01 7.87
N GLN A 176 21.27 7.67 9.04
CA GLN A 176 20.89 9.07 9.24
C GLN A 176 19.51 9.42 8.66
N ASN A 177 18.53 8.52 8.84
CA ASN A 177 17.15 8.65 8.38
C ASN A 177 16.98 8.82 6.85
N CYS A 178 17.99 8.43 6.07
CA CYS A 178 17.88 8.37 4.62
C CYS A 178 17.28 7.03 4.16
N PHE A 179 16.91 6.95 2.89
CA PHE A 179 16.27 5.79 2.28
C PHE A 179 17.02 5.34 1.02
N LYS A 180 17.42 4.07 1.00
CA LYS A 180 17.74 3.40 -0.26
C LYS A 180 16.44 3.05 -0.96
N ILE A 181 16.32 3.39 -2.24
CA ILE A 181 15.10 3.16 -3.01
C ILE A 181 15.37 2.14 -4.10
N GLU A 182 14.54 1.10 -4.12
CA GLU A 182 14.53 0.05 -5.12
C GLU A 182 13.21 0.15 -5.90
N LEU A 183 13.30 0.45 -7.20
CA LEU A 183 12.15 0.54 -8.10
C LEU A 183 12.08 -0.75 -8.91
N VAL A 184 11.08 -1.59 -8.63
CA VAL A 184 11.01 -2.97 -9.11
C VAL A 184 9.62 -3.35 -9.58
N ARG A 185 9.54 -4.36 -10.45
CA ARG A 185 8.30 -5.02 -10.88
C ARG A 185 8.41 -6.53 -10.69
N TRP A 186 7.28 -7.20 -10.52
CA TRP A 186 7.24 -8.66 -10.44
C TRP A 186 7.06 -9.23 -11.85
N ASN A 187 7.86 -10.23 -12.23
CA ASN A 187 7.74 -10.89 -13.54
C ASN A 187 7.07 -12.27 -13.48
N GLY A 188 6.37 -12.58 -12.38
CA GLY A 188 5.82 -13.91 -12.10
C GLY A 188 6.79 -14.88 -11.41
N LYS A 189 8.06 -14.46 -11.20
CA LYS A 189 9.09 -15.30 -10.57
C LYS A 189 9.97 -14.56 -9.57
N GLU A 190 10.38 -13.34 -9.91
CA GLU A 190 11.24 -12.52 -9.08
C GLU A 190 10.96 -11.02 -9.26
N LEU A 191 11.42 -10.22 -8.30
CA LEU A 191 11.41 -8.76 -8.41
C LEU A 191 12.58 -8.31 -9.28
N ILE A 192 12.29 -7.68 -10.41
CA ILE A 192 13.28 -7.16 -11.35
C ILE A 192 13.25 -5.62 -11.37
N GLU A 193 14.39 -4.99 -11.64
CA GLU A 193 14.51 -3.53 -11.66
C GLU A 193 13.71 -2.90 -12.81
N ALA A 194 12.93 -1.86 -12.49
CA ALA A 194 12.12 -1.11 -13.45
C ALA A 194 12.87 0.10 -14.04
N LYS A 195 14.02 -0.17 -14.68
CA LYS A 195 14.95 0.86 -15.19
C LYS A 195 14.31 1.85 -16.15
N ASP A 196 13.34 1.40 -16.94
CA ASP A 196 12.62 2.21 -17.91
C ASP A 196 11.77 3.32 -17.26
N LEU A 197 11.44 3.20 -15.98
CA LEU A 197 10.73 4.22 -15.21
C LEU A 197 11.65 5.09 -14.33
N ASN A 198 12.95 4.76 -14.24
CA ASN A 198 13.88 5.45 -13.34
C ASN A 198 13.88 6.97 -13.55
N ARG A 199 13.96 7.43 -14.81
CA ARG A 199 13.99 8.88 -15.12
C ARG A 199 12.80 9.62 -14.51
N LYS A 200 11.59 9.09 -14.72
CA LYS A 200 10.35 9.72 -14.27
C LYS A 200 10.21 9.62 -12.75
N TYR A 201 10.42 8.44 -12.18
CA TYR A 201 10.21 8.23 -10.75
C TYR A 201 11.25 8.97 -9.91
N PHE A 202 12.54 8.88 -10.28
CA PHE A 202 13.60 9.50 -9.49
C PHE A 202 13.63 11.03 -9.58
N ALA A 203 12.95 11.67 -10.54
CA ALA A 203 12.77 13.13 -10.51
C ALA A 203 12.06 13.59 -9.22
N LYS A 204 11.02 12.87 -8.78
CA LYS A 204 10.34 13.11 -7.48
C LYS A 204 11.27 12.84 -6.29
N VAL A 205 12.11 11.80 -6.39
CA VAL A 205 13.08 11.45 -5.34
C VAL A 205 14.17 12.51 -5.19
N VAL A 206 14.60 13.12 -6.30
CA VAL A 206 15.56 14.24 -6.30
C VAL A 206 14.99 15.41 -5.51
N GLU A 207 13.72 15.76 -5.69
CA GLU A 207 13.07 16.83 -4.92
C GLU A 207 13.05 16.52 -3.42
N TYR A 208 12.71 15.27 -3.05
CA TYR A 208 12.76 14.82 -1.66
C TYR A 208 14.15 15.03 -1.04
N TYR A 209 15.22 14.61 -1.71
CA TYR A 209 16.57 14.74 -1.18
C TYR A 209 17.15 16.16 -1.27
N LYS A 210 16.75 16.98 -2.26
CA LYS A 210 17.08 18.41 -2.29
C LYS A 210 16.55 19.11 -1.03
N ASN A 211 15.32 18.80 -0.64
CA ASN A 211 14.72 19.31 0.59
C ASN A 211 15.43 18.78 1.85
N LEU A 212 15.81 17.50 1.88
CA LEU A 212 16.53 16.95 3.02
C LEU A 212 17.91 17.58 3.19
N CYS A 213 18.67 17.75 2.10
CA CYS A 213 19.99 18.39 2.13
C CYS A 213 19.93 19.87 2.51
N SER A 214 18.84 20.58 2.15
CA SER A 214 18.68 21.99 2.55
C SER A 214 18.42 22.15 4.05
N LEU A 215 17.70 21.19 4.65
CA LEU A 215 17.40 21.12 6.07
C LEU A 215 18.56 20.56 6.91
N GLN A 216 19.33 19.61 6.35
CA GLN A 216 20.40 18.89 7.04
C GLN A 216 21.69 18.94 6.21
N ARG A 217 22.30 20.13 6.16
CA ARG A 217 23.43 20.41 5.25
C ARG A 217 24.67 19.55 5.53
N ASP A 218 24.83 19.07 6.77
CA ASP A 218 25.93 18.24 7.23
C ASP A 218 25.65 16.72 7.17
N ASN A 219 24.48 16.32 6.66
CA ASN A 219 24.11 14.92 6.46
C ASN A 219 24.71 14.39 5.14
N ALA A 220 25.86 13.72 5.24
CA ALA A 220 26.55 13.17 4.07
C ALA A 220 25.75 12.04 3.37
N TRP A 221 24.93 11.28 4.10
CA TRP A 221 24.05 10.27 3.48
C TRP A 221 22.95 10.91 2.64
N ALA A 222 22.43 12.08 3.05
CA ALA A 222 21.45 12.81 2.25
C ALA A 222 22.05 13.25 0.90
N TRP A 223 23.28 13.78 0.91
CA TRP A 223 24.00 14.13 -0.32
C TRP A 223 24.29 12.92 -1.21
N TYR A 224 24.66 11.79 -0.61
CA TYR A 224 24.88 10.54 -1.33
C TYR A 224 23.62 10.06 -2.05
N TYR A 225 22.49 9.98 -1.35
CA TYR A 225 21.24 9.54 -1.96
C TYR A 225 20.61 10.60 -2.89
N LEU A 226 20.90 11.89 -2.70
CA LEU A 226 20.59 12.92 -3.69
C LEU A 226 21.33 12.64 -5.01
N ALA A 227 22.63 12.37 -4.95
CA ALA A 227 23.42 12.05 -6.13
C ALA A 227 22.96 10.75 -6.81
N ASP A 228 22.67 9.69 -6.05
CA ASP A 228 22.13 8.43 -6.59
C ASP A 228 20.79 8.66 -7.32
N ALA A 229 19.89 9.45 -6.71
CA ALA A 229 18.63 9.81 -7.34
C ALA A 229 18.83 10.65 -8.60
N GLN A 230 19.75 11.62 -8.59
CA GLN A 230 20.08 12.45 -9.76
C GLN A 230 20.64 11.59 -10.91
N ILE A 231 21.53 10.61 -10.62
CA ILE A 231 22.04 9.66 -11.62
C ILE A 231 20.90 8.86 -12.24
N LYS A 232 20.03 8.27 -11.41
CA LYS A 232 18.87 7.48 -11.88
C LYS A 232 17.85 8.32 -12.65
N ALA A 233 17.72 9.61 -12.30
CA ALA A 233 16.92 10.58 -13.03
C ALA A 233 17.59 11.03 -14.36
N GLY A 234 18.89 10.82 -14.51
CA GLY A 234 19.69 11.29 -15.65
C GLY A 234 20.23 12.72 -15.51
N PHE A 235 20.14 13.32 -14.32
CA PHE A 235 20.68 14.65 -14.00
C PHE A 235 22.16 14.55 -13.59
N LYS A 236 23.01 14.24 -14.59
CA LYS A 236 24.42 13.88 -14.38
C LYS A 236 25.27 15.01 -13.78
N GLU A 237 25.10 16.23 -14.27
CA GLU A 237 25.85 17.40 -13.79
C GLU A 237 25.50 17.73 -12.33
N ASP A 238 24.20 17.77 -12.05
CA ASP A 238 23.62 17.88 -10.71
C ASP A 238 24.18 16.82 -9.75
N ALA A 239 24.30 15.56 -10.21
CA ALA A 239 24.87 14.47 -9.42
C ALA A 239 26.34 14.71 -9.07
N ALA A 240 27.15 15.18 -10.02
CA ALA A 240 28.55 15.48 -9.77
C ALA A 240 28.73 16.57 -8.70
N VAL A 241 27.85 17.59 -8.71
CA VAL A 241 27.83 18.64 -7.69
C VAL A 241 27.45 18.08 -6.32
N SER A 242 26.38 17.27 -6.24
CA SER A 242 25.96 16.63 -4.99
C SER A 242 27.03 15.71 -4.40
N ILE A 243 27.76 14.97 -5.24
CA ILE A 243 28.90 14.14 -4.82
C ILE A 243 29.99 15.01 -4.23
N ALA A 244 30.38 16.11 -4.90
CA ALA A 244 31.40 17.02 -4.40
C ALA A 244 31.01 17.63 -3.04
N ASN A 245 29.75 18.05 -2.88
CA ASN A 245 29.22 18.55 -1.62
C ASN A 245 29.30 17.50 -0.50
N GLY A 246 28.87 16.26 -0.79
CA GLY A 246 28.93 15.16 0.17
C GLY A 246 30.37 14.81 0.60
N VAL A 247 31.31 14.74 -0.35
CA VAL A 247 32.73 14.48 -0.06
C VAL A 247 33.35 15.61 0.77
N ALA A 248 32.99 16.88 0.49
CA ALA A 248 33.52 18.03 1.21
C ALA A 248 33.16 18.05 2.71
N LEU A 249 32.10 17.33 3.12
CA LEU A 249 31.75 17.17 4.53
C LEU A 249 32.76 16.33 5.32
N ASN A 250 33.64 15.59 4.63
CA ASN A 250 34.72 14.80 5.23
C ASN A 250 34.26 13.88 6.38
N LYS A 251 33.12 13.20 6.19
CA LYS A 251 32.59 12.22 7.15
C LYS A 251 33.22 10.85 6.91
N GLU A 252 33.28 10.02 7.95
CA GLU A 252 33.72 8.62 7.83
C GLU A 252 32.74 7.77 6.99
N SER A 253 31.45 8.12 7.05
CA SER A 253 30.37 7.40 6.39
C SER A 253 29.28 8.37 5.87
N PRO A 254 28.89 8.31 4.58
CA PRO A 254 29.52 7.51 3.53
C PRO A 254 30.97 7.93 3.30
N SER A 255 31.84 6.96 3.03
CA SER A 255 33.26 7.23 2.78
C SER A 255 33.47 7.91 1.43
N LYS A 256 34.61 8.59 1.27
CA LYS A 256 35.02 9.14 -0.04
C LYS A 256 35.00 8.06 -1.14
N GLN A 257 35.40 6.84 -0.83
CA GLN A 257 35.38 5.73 -1.79
C GLN A 257 33.96 5.38 -2.25
N GLN A 258 32.96 5.42 -1.36
CA GLN A 258 31.56 5.19 -1.73
C GLN A 258 31.07 6.28 -2.69
N PHE A 259 31.42 7.54 -2.44
CA PHE A 259 31.14 8.64 -3.37
C PHE A 259 31.83 8.48 -4.73
N GLU A 260 33.10 8.05 -4.77
CA GLU A 260 33.80 7.79 -6.04
C GLU A 260 33.20 6.61 -6.82
N GLN A 261 32.75 5.56 -6.13
CA GLN A 261 32.00 4.46 -6.74
C GLN A 261 30.69 4.98 -7.36
N LEU A 262 29.97 5.84 -6.65
CA LEU A 262 28.76 6.47 -7.17
C LEU A 262 29.07 7.34 -8.40
N LYS A 263 30.16 8.10 -8.36
CA LYS A 263 30.64 8.93 -9.47
C LYS A 263 30.95 8.11 -10.71
N SER A 264 31.50 6.90 -10.57
CA SER A 264 31.77 6.00 -11.70
C SER A 264 30.51 5.55 -12.46
N SER A 265 29.32 5.71 -11.85
CA SER A 265 28.03 5.42 -12.47
C SER A 265 27.50 6.59 -13.32
N ILE A 266 28.14 7.76 -13.27
CA ILE A 266 27.87 8.88 -14.18
C ILE A 266 28.49 8.51 -15.54
N LYS A 267 27.70 7.85 -16.39
CA LYS A 267 28.00 7.71 -17.82
C LYS A 267 27.71 9.00 -18.57
#